data_AF-A0A819TYR4-F1
#
_entry.id   AF-A0A819TYR4-F1
#
_cell.length_a   1.000
_cell.length_b   1.000
_cell.length_c   1.000
_cell.angle_alpha   90.00
_cell.angle_beta   90.00
_cell.angle_gamma   90.00
#
_symmetry.space_group_name_H-M   'P 1'
#
loop_
_entity.id
_entity.type
_entity.pdbx_description
1 polymer ?
#
loop_
_entity_poly.entity_id
_entity_poly.type
_entity_poly.pdbx_seq_one_letter_code
_entity_poly.pdbx_strand_id
1 'polypeptide(L)'
;MSFEQCKDHPEPPPAYSLHQYACISLNSSDCLRFIRFPRSVIDVLRQAIIESWLRGIQREEDYEDAHEFKLHGSPWWGQGDDAVPSRILMIHILSALYNTGWYLLTSTHISKKPYDKDSLIFELGIPPSPTSFFSVSFNDYDKLNLICAPSELIPAVQQTLGQETIQREEWCDSGTAYHFKLRGNPWISSG
;
A
#
# COMPACT_ATOMS: atom_id res chain seq x y z
N MET A 1 -56.05 -37.67 20.77
CA MET A 1 -55.88 -36.33 20.19
C MET A 1 -54.53 -35.82 20.63
N SER A 2 -53.65 -35.61 19.66
CA SER A 2 -52.25 -35.16 19.78
C SER A 2 -52.20 -33.65 20.02
N PHE A 3 -51.20 -33.19 20.76
CA PHE A 3 -50.48 -31.94 20.46
C PHE A 3 -49.01 -32.14 20.84
N GLU A 4 -48.17 -32.40 19.85
CA GLU A 4 -46.72 -32.29 19.98
C GLU A 4 -46.34 -30.80 20.09
N GLN A 5 -45.61 -30.46 21.17
CA GLN A 5 -45.00 -29.15 21.33
C GLN A 5 -43.82 -29.01 20.36
N CYS A 6 -43.93 -28.07 19.44
CA CYS A 6 -42.81 -27.62 18.62
C CYS A 6 -41.78 -26.95 19.56
N LYS A 7 -40.59 -27.54 19.67
CA LYS A 7 -39.48 -26.94 20.41
C LYS A 7 -38.93 -25.79 19.55
N ASP A 8 -39.07 -24.56 20.02
CA ASP A 8 -38.40 -23.40 19.44
C ASP A 8 -36.88 -23.63 19.51
N HIS A 9 -36.29 -23.98 18.38
CA HIS A 9 -34.85 -23.87 18.19
C HIS A 9 -34.54 -22.40 17.91
N PRO A 10 -33.60 -21.77 18.65
CA PRO A 10 -33.13 -20.45 18.28
C PRO A 10 -32.51 -20.53 16.89
N GLU A 11 -33.09 -19.80 15.96
CA GLU A 11 -32.60 -19.66 14.59
C GLU A 11 -31.14 -19.15 14.67
N PRO A 12 -30.20 -19.74 13.91
CA PRO A 12 -28.84 -19.22 13.88
C PRO A 12 -28.89 -17.77 13.41
N PRO A 13 -28.11 -16.86 14.02
CA PRO A 13 -28.09 -15.47 13.60
C PRO A 13 -27.81 -15.41 12.10
N PRO A 14 -28.53 -14.57 11.35
CA PRO A 14 -28.38 -14.55 9.90
C PRO A 14 -26.93 -14.24 9.54
N ALA A 15 -26.40 -14.98 8.56
CA ALA A 15 -25.00 -14.95 8.13
C ALA A 15 -24.58 -13.66 7.38
N TYR A 16 -25.14 -12.52 7.76
CA TYR A 16 -24.59 -11.23 7.38
C TYR A 16 -23.44 -10.94 8.35
N SER A 17 -22.27 -11.53 8.10
CA SER A 17 -21.05 -10.89 8.59
C SER A 17 -21.08 -9.46 8.09
N LEU A 18 -21.21 -8.49 8.99
CA LEU A 18 -21.06 -7.08 8.65
C LEU A 18 -19.63 -6.90 8.14
N HIS A 19 -19.45 -6.98 6.82
CA HIS A 19 -18.20 -6.67 6.17
C HIS A 19 -17.82 -5.23 6.56
N GLN A 20 -16.73 -5.09 7.31
CA GLN A 20 -16.24 -3.77 7.71
C GLN A 20 -15.33 -3.26 6.61
N TYR A 21 -15.63 -2.05 6.13
CA TYR A 21 -14.85 -1.39 5.10
C TYR A 21 -14.19 -0.13 5.65
N ALA A 22 -12.95 0.10 5.25
CA ALA A 22 -12.19 1.29 5.56
C ALA A 22 -11.50 1.83 4.30
N CYS A 23 -10.99 3.04 4.37
CA CYS A 23 -10.39 3.70 3.21
C CYS A 23 -9.13 4.48 3.59
N ILE A 24 -8.09 4.37 2.77
CA ILE A 24 -6.97 5.32 2.75
C ILE A 24 -7.18 6.26 1.57
N SER A 25 -7.10 7.56 1.81
CA SER A 25 -7.08 8.56 0.75
C SER A 25 -5.78 9.34 0.80
N LEU A 26 -5.06 9.37 -0.32
CA LEU A 26 -3.88 10.21 -0.51
C LEU A 26 -4.35 11.62 -0.89
N ASN A 27 -3.97 12.64 -0.14
CA ASN A 27 -4.53 14.00 -0.30
C ASN A 27 -3.42 15.04 -0.49
N SER A 28 -3.72 16.05 -1.31
CA SER A 28 -2.78 17.14 -1.63
C SER A 28 -1.41 16.60 -2.05
N SER A 29 -0.28 17.20 -1.64
CA SER A 29 1.06 16.68 -1.86
C SER A 29 1.55 15.69 -0.79
N ASP A 30 0.97 15.74 0.43
CA ASP A 30 1.63 15.24 1.63
C ASP A 30 0.70 14.73 2.75
N CYS A 31 -0.62 14.61 2.53
CA CYS A 31 -1.55 14.12 3.55
C CYS A 31 -2.00 12.68 3.29
N LEU A 32 -2.08 11.87 4.36
CA LEU A 32 -2.76 10.57 4.43
C LEU A 32 -4.03 10.71 5.26
N ARG A 33 -5.18 10.30 4.73
CA ARG A 33 -6.42 10.19 5.49
C ARG A 33 -6.83 8.74 5.65
N PHE A 34 -7.15 8.36 6.88
CA PHE A 34 -7.60 7.03 7.26
C PHE A 34 -9.06 7.13 7.73
N ILE A 35 -9.97 6.58 6.94
CA ILE A 35 -11.43 6.68 7.15
C ILE A 35 -11.95 5.33 7.64
N ARG A 36 -12.68 5.33 8.76
CA ARG A 36 -13.30 4.14 9.40
C ARG A 36 -12.34 3.04 9.86
N PHE A 37 -11.06 3.34 10.07
CA PHE A 37 -10.16 2.44 10.77
C PHE A 37 -10.32 2.56 12.29
N PRO A 38 -10.29 1.47 13.06
CA PRO A 38 -10.32 1.54 14.52
C PRO A 38 -9.02 2.16 15.05
N ARG A 39 -9.09 2.83 16.21
CA ARG A 39 -7.93 3.53 16.80
C ARG A 39 -6.70 2.63 16.99
N SER A 40 -6.90 1.35 17.34
CA SER A 40 -5.80 0.39 17.45
C SER A 40 -5.04 0.20 16.13
N VAL A 41 -5.73 0.26 14.99
CA VAL A 41 -5.10 0.17 13.66
C VAL A 41 -4.45 1.50 13.28
N ILE A 42 -5.05 2.64 13.65
CA ILE A 42 -4.41 3.96 13.51
C ILE A 42 -3.07 4.00 14.26
N ASP A 43 -2.99 3.42 15.45
CA ASP A 43 -1.74 3.38 16.22
C ASP A 43 -0.65 2.56 15.54
N VAL A 44 -1.01 1.42 14.96
CA VAL A 44 -0.11 0.59 14.14
C VAL A 44 0.35 1.34 12.89
N LEU A 45 -0.56 2.04 12.21
CA LEU A 45 -0.26 2.85 11.04
C LEU A 45 0.67 4.02 11.36
N ARG A 46 0.51 4.67 12.52
CA ARG A 46 1.43 5.71 12.98
C ARG A 46 2.84 5.19 13.12
N GLN A 47 3.02 4.01 13.71
CA GLN A 47 4.36 3.39 13.82
C GLN A 47 4.93 3.06 12.44
N ALA A 48 4.12 2.49 11.55
CA ALA A 48 4.53 2.19 10.18
C ALA A 48 5.00 3.46 9.44
N ILE A 49 4.32 4.59 9.61
CA ILE A 49 4.72 5.90 9.04
C ILE A 49 6.05 6.38 9.63
N ILE A 50 6.20 6.35 10.96
CA ILE A 50 7.42 6.82 11.65
C ILE A 50 8.64 6.01 11.20
N GLU A 51 8.49 4.69 11.05
CA GLU A 51 9.59 3.79 10.68
C GLU A 51 10.02 3.93 9.21
N SER A 52 9.11 4.33 8.32
CA SER A 52 9.33 4.32 6.87
C SER A 52 9.49 5.70 6.24
N TRP A 53 9.04 6.76 6.90
CA TRP A 53 9.11 8.13 6.41
C TRP A 53 10.10 8.95 7.23
N LEU A 54 11.38 8.93 6.84
CA LEU A 54 12.48 9.58 7.57
C LEU A 54 12.31 11.09 7.74
N ARG A 55 11.53 11.75 6.88
CA ARG A 55 11.23 13.19 7.02
C ARG A 55 10.25 13.47 8.17
N GLY A 56 9.51 12.46 8.63
CA GLY A 56 8.62 12.53 9.79
C GLY A 56 7.22 13.07 9.51
N ILE A 57 6.39 12.99 10.56
CA ILE A 57 5.02 13.52 10.59
C ILE A 57 5.08 15.00 10.99
N GLN A 58 4.49 15.86 10.17
CA GLN A 58 4.35 17.29 10.43
C GLN A 58 3.15 17.59 11.34
N ARG A 59 2.03 16.91 11.12
CA ARG A 59 0.79 17.08 11.89
C ARG A 59 0.00 15.79 11.92
N GLU A 60 -0.68 15.55 13.03
CA GLU A 60 -1.61 14.45 13.22
C GLU A 60 -2.88 15.00 13.88
N GLU A 61 -4.04 14.74 13.30
CA GLU A 61 -5.31 15.25 13.80
C GLU A 61 -6.50 14.38 13.37
N ASP A 62 -7.58 14.42 14.16
CA ASP A 62 -8.89 13.96 13.69
C ASP A 62 -9.47 15.04 12.75
N TYR A 63 -9.86 14.65 11.54
CA TYR A 63 -10.44 15.51 10.51
C TYR A 63 -11.77 14.92 10.02
N GLU A 64 -12.88 15.55 10.42
CA GLU A 64 -14.23 15.02 10.17
C GLU A 64 -14.36 13.55 10.62
N ASP A 65 -14.70 12.63 9.71
CA ASP A 65 -14.83 11.19 9.98
C ASP A 65 -13.53 10.41 9.66
N ALA A 66 -12.38 11.10 9.61
CA ALA A 66 -11.08 10.54 9.29
C ALA A 66 -10.02 10.89 10.33
N HIS A 67 -8.97 10.08 10.38
CA HIS A 67 -7.73 10.41 11.05
C HIS A 67 -6.69 10.82 10.00
N GLU A 68 -6.12 12.02 10.10
CA GLU A 68 -5.22 12.58 9.11
C GLU A 68 -3.79 12.69 9.65
N PHE A 69 -2.83 12.24 8.83
CA PHE A 69 -1.41 12.53 9.01
C PHE A 69 -0.93 13.42 7.87
N LYS A 70 -0.38 14.59 8.20
CA LYS A 70 0.38 15.43 7.28
C LYS A 70 1.87 15.11 7.44
N LEU A 71 2.54 14.82 6.33
CA LEU A 71 3.93 14.41 6.30
C LEU A 71 4.84 15.57 5.87
N HIS A 72 6.08 15.60 6.34
CA HIS A 72 7.08 16.50 5.76
C HIS A 72 7.49 16.02 4.36
N GLY A 73 7.62 16.95 3.41
CA GLY A 73 8.00 16.64 2.02
C GLY A 73 6.81 16.62 1.08
N SER A 74 6.88 15.85 -0.01
CA SER A 74 5.81 15.74 -1.00
C SER A 74 5.68 14.30 -1.51
N PRO A 75 5.38 13.34 -0.62
CA PRO A 75 5.48 11.91 -0.92
C PRO A 75 4.70 11.50 -2.16
N TRP A 76 3.49 12.04 -2.36
CA TRP A 76 2.68 11.63 -3.52
C TRP A 76 2.88 12.50 -4.76
N TRP A 77 3.94 13.32 -4.79
CA TRP A 77 4.49 13.72 -6.08
C TRP A 77 5.18 12.54 -6.77
N GLY A 78 5.71 11.58 -6.00
CA GLY A 78 6.22 10.31 -6.50
C GLY A 78 7.47 10.40 -7.38
N GLN A 79 8.13 11.57 -7.42
CA GLN A 79 9.30 11.87 -8.23
C GLN A 79 10.41 12.50 -7.38
N GLY A 80 11.62 12.54 -7.95
CA GLY A 80 12.80 13.11 -7.30
C GLY A 80 13.18 12.36 -6.02
N ASP A 81 13.66 13.10 -5.03
CA ASP A 81 14.17 12.55 -3.76
C ASP A 81 13.12 11.78 -2.96
N ASP A 82 11.83 12.03 -3.19
CA ASP A 82 10.74 11.35 -2.48
C ASP A 82 10.26 10.09 -3.22
N ALA A 83 10.75 9.80 -4.44
CA ALA A 83 10.23 8.68 -5.25
C ALA A 83 10.37 7.31 -4.57
N VAL A 84 11.55 6.97 -4.08
CA VAL A 84 11.80 5.70 -3.39
C VAL A 84 11.24 5.72 -1.96
N PRO A 85 11.49 6.76 -1.13
CA PRO A 85 10.90 6.86 0.20
C PRO A 85 9.37 6.70 0.23
N SER A 86 8.65 7.25 -0.76
CA SER A 86 7.18 7.14 -0.79
C SER A 86 6.70 5.73 -1.07
N ARG A 87 7.46 4.96 -1.86
CA ARG A 87 7.16 3.55 -2.12
C ARG A 87 7.43 2.71 -0.88
N ILE A 88 8.52 3.00 -0.15
CA ILE A 88 8.82 2.36 1.15
C ILE A 88 7.71 2.66 2.16
N LEU A 89 7.26 3.91 2.24
CA LEU A 89 6.13 4.32 3.09
C LEU A 89 4.87 3.50 2.80
N MET A 90 4.48 3.39 1.53
CA MET A 90 3.31 2.60 1.14
C MET A 90 3.49 1.10 1.40
N ILE A 91 4.69 0.54 1.23
CA ILE A 91 4.99 -0.85 1.58
C ILE A 91 4.72 -1.10 3.07
N HIS A 92 5.19 -0.22 3.95
CA HIS A 92 5.00 -0.35 5.39
C HIS A 92 3.52 -0.21 5.79
N ILE A 93 2.82 0.80 5.25
CA ILE A 93 1.38 1.00 5.48
C ILE A 93 0.57 -0.22 5.04
N LEU A 94 0.80 -0.72 3.83
CA LEU A 94 0.06 -1.88 3.30
C LEU A 94 0.39 -3.16 4.07
N SER A 95 1.64 -3.35 4.48
CA SER A 95 2.05 -4.49 5.30
C SER A 95 1.38 -4.43 6.68
N ALA A 96 1.34 -3.26 7.31
CA ALA A 96 0.67 -3.04 8.59
C ALA A 96 -0.84 -3.34 8.51
N LEU A 97 -1.51 -2.88 7.45
CA LEU A 97 -2.93 -3.18 7.23
C LEU A 97 -3.17 -4.68 7.01
N TYR A 98 -2.41 -5.31 6.13
CA TYR A 98 -2.56 -6.73 5.84
C TYR A 98 -2.37 -7.58 7.10
N ASN A 99 -1.34 -7.29 7.90
CA ASN A 99 -1.05 -8.01 9.14
C ASN A 99 -2.06 -7.73 10.26
N THR A 100 -2.91 -6.71 10.13
CA THR A 100 -4.04 -6.44 11.02
C THR A 100 -5.38 -6.96 10.46
N GLY A 101 -5.34 -7.71 9.35
CA GLY A 101 -6.52 -8.31 8.72
C GLY A 101 -7.27 -7.39 7.75
N TRP A 102 -6.71 -6.23 7.40
CA TRP A 102 -7.29 -5.32 6.41
C TRP A 102 -6.74 -5.62 5.02
N TYR A 103 -7.60 -6.19 4.18
CA TYR A 103 -7.26 -6.59 2.82
C TYR A 103 -7.62 -5.49 1.82
N LEU A 104 -6.69 -5.16 0.91
CA LEU A 104 -6.95 -4.22 -0.16
C LEU A 104 -7.95 -4.83 -1.16
N LEU A 105 -9.13 -4.22 -1.28
CA LEU A 105 -10.17 -4.66 -2.20
C LEU A 105 -9.98 -4.05 -3.59
N THR A 106 -9.74 -2.74 -3.63
CA THR A 106 -9.57 -2.00 -4.89
C THR A 106 -8.89 -0.65 -4.66
N SER A 107 -8.27 -0.13 -5.72
CA SER A 107 -7.79 1.24 -5.82
C SER A 107 -8.70 2.02 -6.76
N THR A 108 -9.15 3.20 -6.35
CA THR A 108 -10.05 4.04 -7.13
C THR A 108 -9.53 5.46 -7.24
N HIS A 109 -9.51 5.99 -8.46
CA HIS A 109 -9.25 7.40 -8.73
C HIS A 109 -10.59 8.15 -8.75
N ILE A 110 -11.09 8.55 -7.59
CA ILE A 110 -12.49 9.02 -7.45
C ILE A 110 -12.68 10.45 -7.97
N SER A 111 -11.62 11.24 -8.13
CA SER A 111 -11.77 12.68 -8.40
C SER A 111 -11.23 13.11 -9.78
N LYS A 112 -11.95 14.09 -10.33
CA LYS A 112 -11.66 14.78 -11.60
C LYS A 112 -10.80 16.02 -11.41
N LYS A 113 -10.41 16.36 -10.17
CA LYS A 113 -9.51 17.48 -9.92
C LYS A 113 -8.09 17.06 -10.32
N PRO A 114 -7.35 17.90 -11.05
CA PRO A 114 -5.92 17.69 -11.17
C PRO A 114 -5.34 17.64 -9.75
N TYR A 115 -4.47 16.67 -9.48
CA TYR A 115 -3.80 16.42 -8.18
C TYR A 115 -4.58 15.67 -7.10
N ASP A 116 -5.84 15.31 -7.34
CA ASP A 116 -6.52 14.38 -6.43
C ASP A 116 -6.06 12.96 -6.71
N LYS A 117 -5.74 12.20 -5.67
CA LYS A 117 -4.98 10.94 -5.79
C LYS A 117 -5.86 9.75 -5.47
N ASP A 118 -5.29 8.57 -5.67
CA ASP A 118 -5.98 7.30 -5.47
C ASP A 118 -6.48 7.13 -4.02
N SER A 119 -7.71 6.61 -3.92
CA SER A 119 -8.29 6.11 -2.69
C SER A 119 -8.28 4.59 -2.71
N LEU A 120 -7.75 3.99 -1.65
CA LEU A 120 -7.62 2.56 -1.47
C LEU A 120 -8.72 2.07 -0.52
N ILE A 121 -9.54 1.12 -0.98
CA ILE A 121 -10.64 0.57 -0.19
C ILE A 121 -10.20 -0.77 0.39
N PHE A 122 -10.45 -0.96 1.68
CA PHE A 122 -10.07 -2.15 2.42
C PHE A 122 -11.28 -2.83 3.03
N GLU A 123 -11.18 -4.15 3.16
CA GLU A 123 -12.16 -5.00 3.84
C GLU A 123 -11.49 -5.74 4.99
N LEU A 124 -12.14 -5.76 6.16
CA LEU A 124 -11.68 -6.51 7.31
C LEU A 124 -11.99 -8.00 7.15
N GLY A 125 -10.94 -8.82 7.21
CA GLY A 125 -11.03 -10.28 7.28
C GLY A 125 -10.25 -10.85 8.46
N ILE A 126 -10.00 -12.15 8.41
CA ILE A 126 -9.18 -12.85 9.42
C ILE A 126 -7.72 -12.48 9.18
N PRO A 127 -6.95 -12.02 10.20
CA PRO A 127 -5.54 -11.73 10.04
C PRO A 127 -4.75 -12.93 9.47
N PRO A 128 -3.95 -12.73 8.42
CA PRO A 128 -3.17 -13.79 7.78
C PRO A 128 -1.89 -14.09 8.56
N SER A 129 -1.08 -15.02 8.06
CA SER A 129 0.30 -15.15 8.54
C SER A 129 1.09 -13.86 8.26
N PRO A 130 1.93 -13.39 9.19
CA PRO A 130 2.71 -12.16 9.01
C PRO A 130 3.44 -12.15 7.67
N THR A 131 3.19 -11.11 6.87
CA THR A 131 3.71 -10.95 5.51
C THR A 131 4.14 -9.50 5.30
N SER A 132 5.20 -9.32 4.51
CA SER A 132 5.64 -8.01 4.03
C SER A 132 5.44 -7.90 2.52
N PHE A 133 5.14 -6.70 2.05
CA PHE A 133 5.13 -6.40 0.63
C PHE A 133 6.49 -5.88 0.16
N PHE A 134 6.67 -5.84 -1.16
CA PHE A 134 7.74 -5.11 -1.82
C PHE A 134 7.16 -4.39 -3.04
N SER A 135 7.89 -3.44 -3.60
CA SER A 135 7.44 -2.70 -4.79
C SER A 135 8.28 -3.06 -6.00
N VAL A 136 7.59 -3.27 -7.12
CA VAL A 136 8.19 -3.24 -8.46
C VAL A 136 7.71 -1.96 -9.13
N SER A 137 8.62 -1.18 -9.71
CA SER A 137 8.26 0.05 -10.41
C SER A 137 9.00 0.18 -11.74
N PHE A 138 8.32 0.79 -12.71
CA PHE A 138 8.85 1.11 -14.03
C PHE A 138 9.01 2.62 -14.09
N ASN A 139 10.25 3.08 -14.20
CA ASN A 139 10.59 4.50 -14.13
C ASN A 139 11.35 4.94 -15.39
N ASP A 140 11.27 6.24 -15.67
CA ASP A 140 11.78 6.84 -16.90
C ASP A 140 11.32 6.04 -18.14
N TYR A 141 12.22 5.78 -19.08
CA TYR A 141 11.92 5.01 -20.29
C TYR A 141 12.48 3.58 -20.25
N ASP A 142 13.37 3.30 -19.30
CA ASP A 142 14.20 2.10 -19.31
C ASP A 142 14.58 1.54 -17.94
N LYS A 143 14.01 2.05 -16.83
CA LYS A 143 14.37 1.58 -15.49
C LYS A 143 13.31 0.67 -14.88
N LEU A 144 13.73 -0.47 -14.34
CA LEU A 144 12.94 -1.34 -13.49
C LEU A 144 13.56 -1.30 -12.09
N ASN A 145 12.76 -0.99 -11.08
CA ASN A 145 13.24 -0.93 -9.69
C ASN A 145 12.50 -1.96 -8.84
N LEU A 146 13.28 -2.69 -8.04
CA LEU A 146 12.81 -3.55 -6.96
C LEU A 146 13.09 -2.83 -5.64
N ILE A 147 12.07 -2.55 -4.84
CA ILE A 147 12.19 -1.80 -3.59
C ILE A 147 11.66 -2.65 -2.44
N CYS A 148 12.48 -2.82 -1.40
CA CYS A 148 12.29 -3.76 -0.29
C CYS A 148 12.08 -5.21 -0.77
N ALA A 149 12.55 -5.55 -1.97
CA ALA A 149 12.41 -6.88 -2.51
C ALA A 149 13.38 -7.85 -1.83
N PRO A 150 12.97 -9.10 -1.55
CA PRO A 150 13.89 -10.14 -1.14
C PRO A 150 15.03 -10.30 -2.15
N SER A 151 16.27 -10.32 -1.66
CA SER A 151 17.48 -10.30 -2.51
C SER A 151 17.57 -11.49 -3.48
N GLU A 152 16.95 -12.62 -3.12
CA GLU A 152 16.82 -13.82 -3.94
C GLU A 152 15.99 -13.61 -5.22
N LEU A 153 15.20 -12.54 -5.30
CA LEU A 153 14.46 -12.20 -6.52
C LEU A 153 15.36 -11.56 -7.58
N ILE A 154 16.49 -10.96 -7.19
CA ILE A 154 17.40 -10.27 -8.12
C ILE A 154 17.92 -11.25 -9.18
N PRO A 155 18.49 -12.42 -8.84
CA PRO A 155 18.91 -13.42 -9.83
C PRO A 155 17.78 -13.89 -10.75
N ALA A 156 16.56 -14.05 -10.22
CA ALA A 156 15.42 -14.48 -11.03
C ALA A 156 15.01 -13.41 -12.07
N VAL A 157 15.05 -12.13 -11.68
CA VAL A 157 14.80 -11.00 -12.58
C VAL A 157 15.93 -10.86 -13.61
N GLN A 158 17.19 -11.00 -13.20
CA GLN A 158 18.34 -11.02 -14.10
C GLN A 158 18.22 -12.10 -15.17
N GLN A 159 17.86 -13.32 -14.76
CA GLN A 159 17.64 -14.45 -15.66
C GLN A 159 16.49 -14.17 -16.64
N THR A 160 15.41 -13.56 -16.16
CA THR A 160 14.21 -13.26 -16.98
C THR A 160 14.49 -12.17 -18.01
N LEU A 161 15.21 -11.10 -17.63
CA LEU A 161 15.56 -10.01 -18.53
C LEU A 161 16.63 -10.41 -19.57
N GLY A 162 17.57 -11.25 -19.16
CA GLY A 162 18.73 -11.64 -19.98
C GLY A 162 19.85 -10.58 -19.98
N GLN A 163 21.10 -11.06 -20.04
CA GLN A 163 22.29 -10.20 -19.93
C GLN A 163 22.40 -9.14 -21.04
N GLU A 164 21.89 -9.43 -22.24
CA GLU A 164 21.94 -8.48 -23.35
C GLU A 164 20.99 -7.29 -23.15
N THR A 165 19.90 -7.50 -22.43
CA THR A 165 18.88 -6.47 -22.14
C THR A 165 19.34 -5.51 -21.05
N ILE A 166 20.14 -5.97 -20.09
CA ILE A 166 20.58 -5.16 -18.94
C ILE A 166 21.77 -4.28 -19.38
N GLN A 167 21.59 -2.96 -19.28
CA GLN A 167 22.65 -1.98 -19.51
C GLN A 167 23.49 -1.74 -18.26
N ARG A 168 22.83 -1.62 -17.10
CA ARG A 168 23.45 -1.37 -15.80
C ARG A 168 22.53 -1.88 -14.70
N GLU A 169 23.11 -2.28 -13.58
CA GLU A 169 22.37 -2.59 -12.36
C GLU A 169 23.11 -2.05 -11.13
N GLU A 170 22.37 -1.65 -10.10
CA GLU A 170 22.96 -1.09 -8.87
C GLU A 170 22.03 -1.17 -7.66
N TRP A 171 22.63 -1.28 -6.48
CA TRP A 171 21.96 -1.02 -5.21
C TRP A 171 21.89 0.49 -4.96
N CYS A 172 20.72 0.96 -4.49
CA CYS A 172 20.41 2.34 -4.17
C CYS A 172 19.76 2.43 -2.78
N ASP A 173 19.56 3.65 -2.30
CA ASP A 173 18.78 3.95 -1.07
C ASP A 173 19.23 3.15 0.15
N SER A 174 20.55 3.16 0.43
CA SER A 174 21.14 2.39 1.55
C SER A 174 20.89 0.88 1.48
N GLY A 175 20.68 0.34 0.28
CA GLY A 175 20.45 -1.09 0.05
C GLY A 175 18.98 -1.51 0.08
N THR A 176 18.02 -0.57 0.16
CA THR A 176 16.60 -0.92 0.12
C THR A 176 16.04 -0.99 -1.31
N ALA A 177 16.75 -0.48 -2.30
CA ALA A 177 16.32 -0.50 -3.70
C ALA A 177 17.39 -1.10 -4.62
N TYR A 178 16.96 -1.91 -5.58
CA TYR A 178 17.79 -2.45 -6.65
C TYR A 178 17.27 -1.98 -8.00
N HIS A 179 18.11 -1.30 -8.76
CA HIS A 179 17.75 -0.67 -10.03
C HIS A 179 18.35 -1.45 -11.19
N PHE A 180 17.52 -1.84 -12.15
CA PHE A 180 17.94 -2.31 -13.46
C PHE A 180 17.70 -1.20 -14.48
N LYS A 181 18.77 -0.75 -15.15
CA LYS A 181 18.68 0.06 -16.36
C LYS A 181 18.75 -0.87 -17.56
N LEU A 182 17.71 -0.85 -18.38
CA LEU A 182 17.57 -1.67 -19.57
C LEU A 182 18.11 -0.93 -20.80
N ARG A 183 18.49 -1.68 -21.82
CA ARG A 183 18.84 -1.11 -23.13
C ARG A 183 17.57 -0.69 -23.88
N GLY A 184 17.68 0.37 -24.66
CA GLY A 184 16.55 0.92 -25.42
C GLY A 184 15.58 1.65 -24.51
N ASN A 185 14.29 1.69 -24.90
CA ASN A 185 13.25 2.40 -24.16
C ASN A 185 11.98 1.53 -24.05
N PRO A 186 12.04 0.39 -23.33
CA PRO A 186 10.95 -0.60 -23.29
C PRO A 186 9.64 -0.06 -22.70
N TRP A 187 9.69 1.04 -21.93
CA TRP A 187 8.49 1.62 -21.30
C TRP A 187 7.84 2.73 -22.14
N ILE A 188 8.41 3.07 -23.29
CA ILE A 188 7.74 3.96 -24.24
C ILE A 188 6.59 3.19 -24.91
N SER A 189 5.37 3.63 -24.68
CA SER A 189 4.23 3.19 -25.49
C SER A 189 4.40 3.73 -26.91
N SER A 190 4.78 2.89 -27.86
CA SER A 190 4.51 3.17 -29.27
C SER A 190 3.00 3.06 -29.47
N GLY A 191 2.33 4.22 -29.58
CA GLY A 191 0.90 4.29 -29.88
C GLY A 191 0.55 3.71 -31.24
#